data_AF-A0A973MYQ0-F1
#
_entry.id   AF-A0A973MYQ0-F1
#
_cell.length_a   1.000
_cell.length_b   1.000
_cell.length_c   1.000
_cell.angle_alpha   90.00
_cell.angle_beta   90.00
_cell.angle_gamma   90.00
#
_symmetry.space_group_name_H-M   'P 1'
#
loop_
_entity.id
_entity.type
_entity.pdbx_description
1 polymer ?
#
loop_
_entity_poly.entity_id
_entity_poly.type
_entity_poly.pdbx_seq_one_letter_code
_entity_poly.pdbx_strand_id
1 'polypeptide(L)'
;MTAFSIKPFAIAVALGAFATPALAQTAATPWELKSDMGYAYDKEGKTYSYKMGTSNAGDLLKGAKKVPKGTLFFIGHNGQLYMRTGPYLEGDGKFKFGPDQ
;
A
#
# COMPACT_ATOMS: atom_id res chain seq x y z
N MET A 1 -13.43 65.65 34.88
CA MET A 1 -13.36 64.55 33.90
C MET A 1 -14.23 63.43 34.43
N THR A 2 -15.43 63.25 33.87
CA THR A 2 -16.39 62.22 34.29
C THR A 2 -16.25 61.01 33.37
N ALA A 3 -15.98 59.85 33.96
CA ALA A 3 -15.65 58.62 33.26
C ALA A 3 -16.91 57.92 32.71
N PHE A 4 -16.89 57.54 31.43
CA PHE A 4 -17.87 56.63 30.83
C PHE A 4 -17.38 55.19 30.98
N SER A 5 -18.17 54.37 31.68
CA SER A 5 -17.96 52.93 31.82
C SER A 5 -18.56 52.22 30.60
N ILE A 6 -17.69 51.75 29.70
CA ILE A 6 -18.08 50.96 28.53
C ILE A 6 -17.74 49.50 28.84
N LYS A 7 -18.78 48.69 29.06
CA LYS A 7 -18.67 47.23 29.20
C LYS A 7 -18.45 46.62 27.81
N PRO A 8 -17.43 45.78 27.57
CA PRO A 8 -17.25 45.16 26.27
C PRO A 8 -18.24 43.99 26.08
N PHE A 9 -19.03 44.06 25.01
CA PHE A 9 -19.86 42.95 24.54
C PHE A 9 -18.95 41.95 23.81
N ALA A 10 -18.93 40.69 24.26
CA ALA A 10 -18.09 39.65 23.68
C ALA A 10 -18.60 39.24 22.28
N ILE A 11 -17.72 39.29 21.28
CA ILE A 11 -17.97 38.75 19.94
C ILE A 11 -17.57 37.27 19.94
N ALA A 12 -18.53 36.37 19.72
CA ALA A 12 -18.26 34.95 19.51
C ALA A 12 -17.90 34.70 18.04
N VAL A 13 -16.64 34.34 17.77
CA VAL A 13 -16.20 33.86 16.45
C VAL A 13 -16.48 32.36 16.38
N ALA A 14 -17.48 31.98 15.58
CA ALA A 14 -17.70 30.58 15.21
C ALA A 14 -16.63 30.16 14.18
N LEU A 15 -15.54 29.54 14.65
CA LEU A 15 -14.61 28.82 13.80
C LEU A 15 -15.30 27.54 13.31
N GLY A 16 -15.95 27.62 12.14
CA GLY A 16 -16.38 26.45 11.40
C GLY A 16 -15.16 25.64 10.98
N ALA A 17 -14.89 24.54 11.68
CA ALA A 17 -13.88 23.58 11.26
C ALA A 17 -14.34 22.96 9.94
N PHE A 18 -13.61 23.21 8.86
CA PHE A 18 -13.76 22.49 7.61
C PHE A 18 -13.35 21.03 7.86
N ALA A 19 -14.34 20.17 8.12
CA ALA A 19 -14.16 18.74 8.09
C ALA A 19 -13.89 18.34 6.63
N THR A 20 -12.61 18.22 6.27
CA THR A 20 -12.20 17.59 5.03
C THR A 20 -12.71 16.14 5.06
N PRO A 21 -13.40 15.66 4.01
CA PRO A 21 -13.71 14.24 3.93
C PRO A 21 -12.38 13.49 3.84
N ALA A 22 -12.07 12.72 4.89
CA ALA A 22 -11.02 11.71 4.81
C ALA A 22 -11.42 10.77 3.66
N LEU A 23 -10.72 10.88 2.55
CA LEU A 23 -10.88 9.95 1.44
C LEU A 23 -10.66 8.56 2.03
N ALA A 24 -11.71 7.75 2.06
CA ALA A 24 -11.60 6.32 2.30
C ALA A 24 -10.75 5.76 1.15
N GLN A 25 -9.44 5.76 1.35
CA GLN A 25 -8.53 4.98 0.54
C GLN A 25 -9.00 3.54 0.75
N THR A 26 -9.70 2.98 -0.23
CA THR A 26 -9.97 1.55 -0.31
C THR A 26 -8.63 0.88 -0.03
N ALA A 27 -8.48 0.34 1.18
CA ALA A 27 -7.25 -0.32 1.57
C ALA A 27 -6.99 -1.37 0.50
N ALA A 28 -5.85 -1.24 -0.20
CA ALA A 28 -5.47 -2.20 -1.22
C ALA A 28 -5.54 -3.58 -0.57
N THR A 29 -6.41 -4.45 -1.10
CA THR A 29 -6.60 -5.77 -0.53
C THR A 29 -5.24 -6.46 -0.52
N PRO A 30 -4.77 -6.93 0.65
CA PRO A 30 -3.48 -7.60 0.75
C PRO A 30 -3.38 -8.71 -0.29
N TRP A 31 -2.23 -8.82 -0.95
CA TRP A 31 -1.98 -9.93 -1.87
C TRP A 31 -1.93 -11.25 -1.12
N GLU A 32 -3.07 -11.92 -1.02
CA GLU A 32 -3.15 -13.30 -0.55
C GLU A 32 -2.73 -14.21 -1.69
N LEU A 33 -1.53 -14.79 -1.62
CA LEU A 33 -1.02 -15.76 -2.59
C LEU A 33 -1.91 -17.01 -2.65
N LYS A 34 -2.74 -17.10 -3.69
CA LYS A 34 -3.61 -18.24 -3.99
C LYS A 34 -3.19 -18.82 -5.34
N SER A 35 -3.32 -20.14 -5.50
CA SER A 35 -2.88 -20.84 -6.70
C SER A 35 -3.66 -20.45 -7.96
N ASP A 36 -4.88 -19.91 -7.81
CA ASP A 36 -5.77 -19.51 -8.89
C ASP A 36 -5.81 -17.98 -9.10
N MET A 37 -4.83 -17.25 -8.59
CA MET A 37 -4.79 -15.79 -8.66
C MET A 37 -3.53 -15.29 -9.38
N GLY A 38 -3.71 -14.25 -10.20
CA GLY A 38 -2.64 -13.47 -10.83
C GLY A 38 -2.55 -12.10 -10.19
N TYR A 39 -1.33 -11.63 -9.94
CA TYR A 39 -1.08 -10.33 -9.31
C TYR A 39 -0.42 -9.40 -10.32
N ALA A 40 -0.97 -8.19 -10.45
CA ALA A 40 -0.42 -7.18 -11.34
C ALA A 40 0.04 -5.97 -10.54
N TYR A 41 1.20 -5.47 -10.91
CA TYR A 41 1.73 -4.18 -10.46
C TYR A 41 1.75 -3.26 -11.68
N ASP A 42 0.90 -2.23 -11.68
CA ASP A 42 0.77 -1.34 -12.83
C ASP A 42 1.87 -0.26 -12.88
N LYS A 43 1.82 0.56 -13.93
CA LYS A 43 2.78 1.64 -14.13
C LYS A 43 2.67 2.77 -13.10
N GLU A 44 1.53 2.87 -12.41
CA GLU A 44 1.23 3.85 -11.37
C GLU A 44 1.61 3.34 -9.98
N GLY A 45 2.06 2.09 -9.88
CA GLY A 45 2.40 1.42 -8.64
C GLY A 45 1.21 0.83 -7.90
N LYS A 46 0.05 0.68 -8.54
CA LYS A 46 -1.11 0.01 -7.94
C LYS A 46 -1.01 -1.49 -8.13
N THR A 47 -1.48 -2.17 -7.10
CA THR A 47 -1.51 -3.62 -6.99
C THR A 47 -2.91 -4.15 -7.27
N TYR A 48 -3.04 -5.12 -8.17
CA TYR A 48 -4.31 -5.77 -8.48
C TYR A 48 -4.19 -7.28 -8.30
N SER A 49 -5.33 -7.92 -8.08
CA SER A 49 -5.45 -9.37 -7.95
C SER A 49 -6.58 -9.82 -8.87
N TYR A 50 -6.29 -10.76 -9.77
CA TYR A 50 -7.24 -11.29 -10.75
C TYR A 50 -7.39 -12.79 -10.58
N LYS A 51 -8.62 -13.30 -10.61
CA LYS A 51 -8.86 -14.75 -10.67
C LYS A 51 -8.44 -15.26 -12.04
N MET A 52 -7.54 -16.23 -12.05
CA MET A 52 -7.00 -16.83 -13.25
C MET A 52 -8.01 -17.84 -13.81
N GLY A 53 -8.45 -17.59 -15.05
CA GLY A 53 -9.22 -18.56 -15.82
C GLY A 53 -8.31 -19.51 -16.60
N THR A 54 -8.80 -20.71 -16.88
CA THR A 54 -8.07 -21.71 -17.69
C THR A 54 -8.16 -21.45 -19.20
N SER A 55 -9.15 -20.67 -19.65
CA SER A 55 -9.42 -20.42 -21.07
C SER A 55 -8.28 -19.71 -21.80
N ASN A 56 -7.54 -18.83 -21.12
CA ASN A 56 -6.51 -17.98 -21.72
C ASN A 56 -5.10 -18.26 -21.16
N ALA A 57 -4.91 -19.38 -20.45
CA ALA A 57 -3.64 -19.70 -19.81
C ALA A 57 -2.47 -19.81 -20.82
N GLY A 58 -2.76 -20.30 -22.03
CA GLY A 58 -1.78 -20.37 -23.12
C GLY A 58 -1.26 -19.00 -23.55
N ASP A 59 -2.13 -17.99 -23.64
CA ASP A 59 -1.73 -16.63 -24.02
C ASP A 59 -0.98 -15.91 -22.90
N LEU A 60 -1.34 -16.16 -21.64
CA LEU A 60 -0.61 -15.63 -20.50
C LEU A 60 0.83 -16.17 -20.43
N LEU A 61 1.04 -17.43 -20.82
CA LEU A 61 2.37 -18.03 -20.86
C LEU A 61 3.20 -17.60 -22.08
N LYS A 62 2.56 -17.13 -23.16
CA LYS A 62 3.25 -16.59 -24.33
C LYS A 62 3.98 -15.30 -23.95
N GLY A 63 5.29 -15.39 -23.79
CA GLY A 63 6.16 -14.27 -23.41
C GLY A 63 6.40 -14.13 -21.89
N ALA A 64 5.78 -14.99 -21.07
CA ALA A 64 6.08 -15.04 -19.65
C ALA A 64 7.50 -15.57 -19.42
N LYS A 65 8.24 -14.92 -18.52
CA LYS A 65 9.53 -15.42 -18.03
C LYS A 65 9.31 -16.10 -16.69
N LYS A 66 9.85 -17.30 -16.55
CA LYS A 66 9.86 -17.99 -15.25
C LYS A 66 10.71 -17.19 -14.27
N VAL A 67 10.16 -16.92 -13.09
CA VAL A 67 10.91 -16.33 -11.99
C VAL A 67 11.98 -17.32 -11.52
N PRO A 68 13.25 -16.90 -11.38
CA PRO A 68 14.29 -17.73 -10.80
C PRO A 68 13.91 -18.25 -9.41
N LYS A 69 14.37 -19.46 -9.07
CA LYS A 69 14.24 -19.94 -7.69
C LYS A 69 15.11 -19.05 -6.78
N GLY A 70 14.61 -18.77 -5.58
CA GLY A 70 15.32 -17.91 -4.64
C GLY A 70 15.15 -16.41 -4.92
N THR A 71 14.04 -16.01 -5.54
CA THR A 71 13.65 -14.60 -5.68
C THR A 71 12.64 -14.21 -4.60
N LEU A 72 12.93 -13.12 -3.89
CA LEU A 72 12.03 -12.48 -2.94
C LEU A 72 11.28 -11.33 -3.63
N PHE A 73 9.97 -11.24 -3.40
CA PHE A 73 9.15 -10.09 -3.78
C PHE A 73 8.63 -9.41 -2.51
N PHE A 74 8.68 -8.08 -2.46
CA PHE A 74 8.23 -7.33 -1.30
C PHE A 74 7.79 -5.92 -1.68
N ILE A 75 6.87 -5.36 -0.89
CA ILE A 75 6.50 -3.95 -0.99
C ILE A 75 7.42 -3.15 -0.07
N GLY A 76 8.12 -2.15 -0.63
CA GLY A 76 8.95 -1.25 0.16
C GLY A 76 8.12 -0.25 0.96
N HIS A 77 8.75 0.43 1.90
CA HIS A 77 8.14 1.52 2.68
C HIS A 77 7.49 2.63 1.81
N ASN A 78 7.94 2.78 0.58
CA ASN A 78 7.41 3.71 -0.43
C ASN A 78 6.21 3.14 -1.23
N GLY A 79 5.68 1.98 -0.86
CA GLY A 79 4.55 1.33 -1.52
C GLY A 79 4.89 0.66 -2.85
N GLN A 80 6.16 0.63 -3.26
CA GLN A 80 6.57 0.07 -4.55
C GLN A 80 6.93 -1.42 -4.45
N LEU A 81 6.65 -2.18 -5.51
CA LEU A 81 7.05 -3.57 -5.62
C LEU A 81 8.53 -3.70 -5.99
N TYR A 82 9.28 -4.41 -5.16
CA TYR A 82 10.66 -4.79 -5.42
C TYR A 82 10.78 -6.30 -5.61
N MET A 83 11.78 -6.70 -6.41
CA MET A 83 12.25 -8.08 -6.49
C MET A 83 13.74 -8.14 -6.16
N ARG A 84 14.16 -9.18 -5.44
CA ARG A 84 15.57 -9.45 -5.13
C ARG A 84 15.90 -10.90 -5.42
N THR A 85 16.96 -11.12 -6.18
CA THR A 85 17.57 -12.45 -6.36
C THR A 85 18.80 -12.55 -5.47
N GLY A 86 18.94 -13.65 -4.72
CA GLY A 86 20.05 -13.88 -3.79
C GLY A 86 19.57 -14.39 -2.43
N PRO A 87 20.48 -14.62 -1.48
CA PRO A 87 20.10 -15.13 -0.16
C PRO A 87 19.25 -14.10 0.59
N TYR A 88 17.99 -14.47 0.86
CA TYR A 88 17.06 -13.75 1.74
C TYR A 88 16.74 -14.55 3.02
N LEU A 89 17.27 -15.78 3.11
CA LEU A 89 17.28 -16.61 4.31
C LEU A 89 18.73 -16.76 4.78
N GLU A 90 18.92 -16.77 6.09
CA GLU A 90 20.16 -17.19 6.73
C GLU A 90 20.33 -18.72 6.64
N GLY A 91 21.51 -19.23 7.03
CA GLY A 91 21.81 -20.67 7.00
C GLY A 91 20.90 -21.52 7.91
N ASP A 92 20.26 -20.91 8.91
CA ASP A 92 19.27 -21.52 9.80
C ASP A 92 17.82 -21.39 9.28
N GLY A 93 17.62 -20.78 8.10
CA GLY A 93 16.30 -20.53 7.53
C GLY A 93 15.59 -19.27 8.04
N LYS A 94 16.19 -18.49 8.93
CA LYS A 94 15.63 -17.21 9.41
C LYS A 94 15.63 -16.18 8.29
N PHE A 95 14.56 -15.38 8.19
CA PHE A 95 14.51 -14.28 7.24
C PHE A 95 15.54 -13.21 7.59
N LYS A 96 16.44 -12.91 6.63
CA LYS A 96 17.59 -12.00 6.85
C LYS A 96 17.18 -10.55 7.11
N PHE A 97 15.99 -10.15 6.66
CA PHE A 97 15.48 -8.78 6.76
C PHE A 97 14.26 -8.69 7.69
N GLY A 98 14.17 -9.61 8.65
CA GLY A 98 13.14 -9.58 9.68
C GLY A 98 13.32 -8.37 10.62
N PRO A 99 12.33 -8.08 11.49
CA PRO A 99 12.48 -7.06 12.50
C PRO A 99 13.74 -7.32 13.35
N ASP A 100 14.40 -6.24 13.78
CA ASP A 100 15.42 -6.31 14.82
C ASP A 100 14.81 -7.03 16.03
N GLN A 101 15.54 -8.03 16.54
CA GLN A 101 15.10 -8.81 17.69
C GLN A 101 15.17 -7.98 18.98
#